data_AF-A0A1R1S426-F1
#
_entry.id   AF-A0A1R1S426-F1
#
_cell.length_a   1.000
_cell.length_b   1.000
_cell.length_c   1.000
_cell.angle_alpha   90.00
_cell.angle_beta   90.00
_cell.angle_gamma   90.00
#
_symmetry.space_group_name_H-M   'P 1'
#
loop_
_entity.id
_entity.type
_entity.pdbx_description
1 polymer ?
#
loop_
_entity_poly.entity_id
_entity_poly.type
_entity_poly.pdbx_seq_one_letter_code
_entity_poly.pdbx_strand_id
1 'polypeptide(L)'
;ARACELWMAVADARLGNGEAADDPDVEGAVDRAHHQWQYVQDPARAQALAPFLISLRGRVPGRRPGALEAVRRRAEILEAASRTG
;
A
#
# COMPACT_ATOMS: atom_id res chain seq x y z
N ALA A 1 -0.50 6.84 10.24
CA ALA A 1 -1.46 6.00 9.51
C ALA A 1 -2.47 6.80 8.69
N ARG A 2 -3.09 7.87 9.21
CA ARG A 2 -4.07 8.69 8.44
C ARG A 2 -3.61 9.12 7.05
N ALA A 3 -2.35 9.53 6.90
CA ALA A 3 -1.80 9.89 5.59
C ALA A 3 -1.76 8.69 4.61
N CYS A 4 -1.45 7.49 5.11
CA CYS A 4 -1.47 6.25 4.33
C CYS A 4 -2.90 5.94 3.86
N GLU A 5 -3.86 5.95 4.77
CA GLU A 5 -5.28 5.72 4.49
C GLU A 5 -5.82 6.71 3.43
N LEU A 6 -5.46 7.99 3.54
CA LEU A 6 -5.85 9.01 2.57
C LEU A 6 -5.31 8.71 1.17
N TRP A 7 -4.03 8.38 1.04
CA TRP A 7 -3.45 8.06 -0.27
C TRP A 7 -3.99 6.77 -0.86
N MET A 8 -4.31 5.78 -0.02
CA MET A 8 -4.99 4.57 -0.48
C MET A 8 -6.39 4.88 -1.02
N ALA A 9 -7.16 5.72 -0.33
CA ALA A 9 -8.48 6.13 -0.78
C ALA A 9 -8.42 6.93 -2.10
N VAL A 10 -7.42 7.81 -2.25
CA VAL A 10 -7.19 8.53 -3.52
C VAL A 10 -6.87 7.56 -4.66
N ALA A 11 -5.96 6.60 -4.45
CA ALA A 11 -5.62 5.62 -5.47
C ALA A 11 -6.84 4.76 -5.88
N ASP A 12 -7.60 4.30 -4.89
CA ASP A 12 -8.79 3.48 -5.12
C ASP A 12 -9.90 4.26 -5.85
N ALA A 13 -10.14 5.52 -5.48
CA ALA A 13 -11.11 6.37 -6.15
C ALA A 13 -10.76 6.60 -7.63
N ARG A 14 -9.48 6.88 -7.94
CA ARG A 14 -9.03 7.07 -9.33
C ARG A 14 -9.22 5.81 -10.17
N LEU A 15 -8.79 4.67 -9.62
CA LEU A 15 -9.00 3.36 -10.25
C LEU A 15 -10.49 3.02 -10.42
N GLY A 16 -11.34 3.39 -9.45
CA GLY A 16 -12.79 3.20 -9.51
C GLY A 16 -13.48 4.11 -10.53
N ASN A 17 -12.91 5.29 -10.79
CA ASN A 17 -13.36 6.21 -11.83
C ASN A 17 -12.87 5.81 -13.25
N GLY A 18 -12.12 4.71 -13.37
CA GLY A 18 -11.66 4.19 -14.66
C GLY A 18 -10.35 4.78 -15.16
N GLU A 19 -9.62 5.52 -14.33
CA GLU A 19 -8.25 5.94 -14.67
C GLU A 19 -7.35 4.70 -14.86
N ALA A 20 -6.44 4.80 -15.84
CA ALA A 20 -5.56 3.68 -16.18
C ALA A 20 -4.55 3.41 -15.06
N ALA A 21 -4.17 2.15 -14.87
CA ALA A 21 -3.23 1.76 -13.82
C ALA A 21 -1.80 2.30 -14.03
N ASP A 22 -1.44 2.65 -15.27
CA ASP A 22 -0.18 3.29 -15.66
C ASP A 22 -0.30 4.82 -15.75
N ASP A 23 -1.46 5.39 -15.40
CA ASP A 23 -1.62 6.84 -15.29
C ASP A 23 -0.69 7.38 -14.19
N PRO A 24 0.12 8.43 -14.46
CA PRO A 24 1.07 8.99 -13.50
C PRO A 24 0.44 9.41 -12.16
N ASP A 25 -0.82 9.86 -12.17
CA ASP A 25 -1.51 10.26 -10.96
C ASP A 25 -1.93 9.05 -10.10
N VAL A 26 -2.34 7.96 -10.76
CA VAL A 26 -2.66 6.68 -10.11
C VAL A 26 -1.38 6.07 -9.53
N GLU A 27 -0.30 6.01 -10.31
CA GLU A 27 1.03 5.57 -9.84
C GLU A 27 1.47 6.39 -8.63
N GLY A 28 1.40 7.72 -8.73
CA GLY A 28 1.83 8.64 -7.67
C GLY A 28 1.02 8.49 -6.37
N ALA A 29 -0.28 8.21 -6.46
CA ALA A 29 -1.12 7.95 -5.29
C ALA A 29 -0.71 6.65 -4.57
N VAL A 30 -0.50 5.57 -5.32
CA VAL A 30 -0.06 4.27 -4.76
C VAL A 30 1.36 4.35 -4.20
N ASP A 31 2.25 5.13 -4.82
CA ASP A 31 3.59 5.40 -4.32
C ASP A 31 3.58 6.11 -2.97
N ARG A 32 2.75 7.15 -2.83
CA ARG A 32 2.59 7.85 -1.55
C ARG A 32 1.92 6.99 -0.48
N ALA A 33 0.92 6.19 -0.84
CA ALA A 33 0.30 5.23 0.06
C ALA A 33 1.34 4.24 0.62
N HIS A 34 2.16 3.64 -0.26
CA HIS A 34 3.24 2.75 0.14
C HIS A 34 4.24 3.47 1.05
N HIS A 35 4.76 4.63 0.62
CA HIS A 35 5.72 5.39 1.41
C HIS A 35 5.18 5.68 2.83
N GLN A 36 3.95 6.18 2.95
CA GLN A 36 3.36 6.47 4.25
C GLN A 36 3.12 5.21 5.10
N TRP A 37 2.80 4.08 4.48
CA TRP A 37 2.66 2.81 5.17
C TRP A 37 3.97 2.36 5.85
N GLN A 38 5.13 2.64 5.25
CA GLN A 38 6.44 2.33 5.83
C GLN A 38 6.69 3.02 7.17
N TYR A 39 6.10 4.21 7.38
CA TYR A 39 6.23 4.99 8.62
C TYR A 39 5.08 4.79 9.61
N VAL A 40 4.17 3.84 9.37
CA VAL A 40 3.17 3.47 10.38
C VAL A 40 3.87 2.71 11.52
N GLN A 41 3.94 3.35 12.69
CA GLN A 41 4.66 2.84 13.86
C GLN A 41 3.90 1.74 14.62
N ASP A 42 2.57 1.83 14.64
CA ASP A 42 1.70 0.82 15.24
C ASP A 42 1.69 -0.44 14.36
N PRO A 43 2.24 -1.58 14.82
CA PRO A 43 2.33 -2.80 14.01
C PRO A 43 0.96 -3.38 13.67
N ALA A 44 -0.01 -3.32 14.58
CA ALA A 44 -1.36 -3.82 14.35
C ALA A 44 -2.07 -2.99 13.29
N ARG A 45 -1.90 -1.66 13.34
CA ARG A 45 -2.44 -0.77 12.30
C ARG A 45 -1.73 -0.94 10.96
N ALA A 46 -0.41 -1.15 10.96
CA ALA A 46 0.33 -1.44 9.74
C ALA A 46 -0.14 -2.77 9.11
N GLN A 47 -0.34 -3.81 9.91
CA GLN A 47 -0.88 -5.09 9.47
C GLN A 47 -2.29 -4.93 8.88
N ALA A 48 -3.19 -4.22 9.55
CA ALA A 48 -4.56 -4.00 9.09
C ALA A 48 -4.64 -3.29 7.71
N LEU A 49 -3.70 -2.40 7.41
CA LEU A 49 -3.63 -1.68 6.13
C LEU A 49 -2.96 -2.49 5.01
N ALA A 50 -2.21 -3.55 5.34
CA ALA A 50 -1.39 -4.28 4.38
C ALA A 50 -2.21 -4.95 3.25
N PRO A 51 -3.34 -5.64 3.50
CA PRO A 51 -4.10 -6.31 2.45
C PRO A 51 -4.57 -5.33 1.36
N PHE A 52 -5.01 -4.13 1.76
CA PHE A 52 -5.45 -3.12 0.81
C PHE A 52 -4.28 -2.55 -0.01
N LEU A 53 -3.13 -2.31 0.64
CA LEU A 53 -1.93 -1.89 -0.08
C LEU A 53 -1.45 -2.92 -1.10
N ILE A 54 -1.51 -4.21 -0.73
CA ILE A 54 -1.14 -5.33 -1.60
C ILE A 54 -2.07 -5.37 -2.83
N SER A 55 -3.37 -5.20 -2.63
CA SER A 55 -4.35 -5.10 -3.72
C SER A 55 -4.02 -3.95 -4.68
N LEU A 56 -3.80 -2.74 -4.13
CA LEU A 56 -3.45 -1.56 -4.92
C LEU A 56 -2.15 -1.78 -5.72
N ARG A 57 -1.11 -2.35 -5.11
CA ARG A 57 0.16 -2.66 -5.81
C ARG A 57 0.07 -3.80 -6.82
N GLY A 58 -0.86 -4.73 -6.63
CA GLY A 58 -1.15 -5.78 -7.62
C GLY A 58 -1.76 -5.19 -8.89
N ARG A 59 -2.62 -4.17 -8.75
CA ARG A 59 -3.22 -3.44 -9.86
C ARG A 59 -2.28 -2.42 -10.49
N VAL A 60 -1.49 -1.74 -9.65
CA VAL A 60 -0.58 -0.65 -10.00
C VAL A 60 0.85 -1.06 -9.61
N PRO A 61 1.52 -1.86 -10.44
CA PRO A 61 2.89 -2.31 -10.14
C PRO A 61 3.87 -1.14 -10.09
N GLY A 62 3.57 -0.05 -10.82
CA GLY A 62 4.44 1.11 -11.01
C GLY A 62 5.62 0.79 -11.92
N ARG A 63 6.47 1.78 -12.14
CA ARG A 63 7.61 1.68 -13.08
C ARG A 63 8.79 0.86 -12.57
N ARG A 64 8.89 0.66 -11.25
CA ARG A 64 9.99 -0.07 -10.62
C ARG A 64 9.49 -1.44 -10.13
N PRO A 65 10.10 -2.55 -10.59
CA PRO A 65 9.71 -3.87 -10.13
C PRO A 65 9.99 -4.04 -8.63
N GLY A 66 9.23 -4.91 -7.97
CA GLY A 66 9.47 -5.33 -6.59
C GLY A 66 8.75 -4.53 -5.51
N ALA A 67 8.02 -3.46 -5.84
CA ALA A 67 7.23 -2.70 -4.86
C ALA A 67 6.16 -3.57 -4.17
N LEU A 68 5.46 -4.43 -4.93
CA LEU A 68 4.48 -5.38 -4.37
C LEU A 68 5.13 -6.39 -3.41
N GLU A 69 6.26 -6.96 -3.83
CA GLU A 69 6.99 -7.95 -3.03
C GLU A 69 7.56 -7.34 -1.74
N ALA A 70 8.01 -6.08 -1.79
CA ALA A 70 8.45 -5.35 -0.60
C ALA A 70 7.31 -5.16 0.42
N VAL A 71 6.09 -4.85 -0.05
CA VAL A 71 4.91 -4.74 0.83
C VAL A 71 4.57 -6.11 1.43
N ARG A 72 4.51 -7.17 0.61
CA ARG A 72 4.23 -8.55 1.06
C ARG A 72 5.21 -8.99 2.14
N ARG A 73 6.52 -8.85 1.89
CA ARG A 73 7.56 -9.23 2.85
C ARG A 73 7.41 -8.52 4.18
N ARG A 74 7.15 -7.21 4.18
CA ARG A 74 6.96 -6.47 5.44
C ARG A 74 5.66 -6.88 6.14
N ALA A 75 4.59 -7.17 5.40
CA ALA A 75 3.34 -7.67 5.98
C ALA A 75 3.53 -9.00 6.72
N GLU A 76 4.30 -9.93 6.14
CA GLU A 76 4.67 -11.19 6.79
C GLU A 76 5.44 -10.98 8.09
N ILE A 77 6.40 -10.04 8.10
CA ILE A 77 7.16 -9.69 9.32
C ILE A 77 6.24 -9.12 10.40
N LEU A 78 5.32 -8.23 10.03
CA LEU A 78 4.35 -7.64 10.96
C LEU A 78 3.42 -8.71 11.54
N GLU A 79 2.96 -9.65 10.71
CA GLU A 79 2.12 -10.76 11.15
C GLU A 79 2.87 -11.68 12.13
N ALA A 80 4.12 -12.04 11.82
CA ALA A 80 4.95 -12.85 12.71
C ALA A 80 5.17 -12.16 14.07
N ALA A 81 5.43 -10.85 14.06
CA ALA A 81 5.57 -10.05 15.29
C ALA A 81 4.28 -10.03 16.12
N SER A 82 3.11 -9.90 15.47
CA SER A 82 1.80 -9.90 16.15
C SER A 82 1.43 -11.24 16.80
N ARG A 83 2.01 -12.35 16.34
CA ARG A 83 1.78 -13.69 16.92
C ARG A 83 2.69 -14.02 18.11
N THR A 84 3.75 -13.23 18.30
CA THR A 84 4.78 -13.49 19.32
C THR A 84 4.60 -12.64 20.58
N GLY A 85 3.78 -11.59 20.52
CA GLY A 85 3.40 -10.73 21.66
C GLY A 85 2.03 -11.06 22.20
#